data_AF-A0A7X9L6K6-F1
#
_entry.id   AF-A0A7X9L6K6-F1
#
_cell.length_a   1.000
_cell.length_b   1.000
_cell.length_c   1.000
_cell.angle_alpha   90.00
_cell.angle_beta   90.00
_cell.angle_gamma   90.00
#
_symmetry.space_group_name_H-M   'P 1'
#
loop_
_entity.id
_entity.type
_entity.pdbx_description
1 polymer ?
#
loop_
_entity_poly.entity_id
_entity_poly.type
_entity_poly.pdbx_seq_one_letter_code
_entity_poly.pdbx_strand_id
1 'polypeptide(L)' 'MINSAAAEPPVTGHPAIDEALARLDLGGPVAEHADELQRVHQVLQDVLNPSPSGPPRSGPAQSGSPQSGR' A
#
# COMPACT_ATOMS: atom_id res chain seq x y z
N MET A 1 -23.91 14.18 -25.80
CA MET A 1 -24.38 13.48 -24.59
C MET A 1 -23.74 12.10 -24.62
N ILE A 2 -22.67 11.86 -23.86
CA ILE A 2 -21.98 10.55 -23.82
C ILE A 2 -21.89 10.06 -22.38
N ASN A 3 -22.74 9.06 -22.11
CA ASN A 3 -22.63 7.95 -21.18
C ASN A 3 -22.32 8.24 -19.69
N SER A 4 -23.32 8.73 -18.97
CA SER A 4 -23.46 8.50 -17.52
C SER A 4 -23.98 7.08 -17.27
N ALA A 5 -23.23 6.05 -17.67
CA ALA A 5 -23.39 4.76 -17.02
C ALA A 5 -22.64 4.91 -15.70
N ALA A 6 -23.35 4.89 -14.58
CA ALA A 6 -22.72 4.58 -13.30
C ALA A 6 -22.18 3.15 -13.44
N ALA A 7 -20.98 3.03 -14.02
CA ALA A 7 -20.29 1.77 -14.14
C ALA A 7 -19.92 1.41 -12.71
N GLU A 8 -20.60 0.40 -12.18
CA GLU A 8 -20.23 -0.21 -10.92
C GLU A 8 -18.72 -0.42 -10.92
N PRO A 9 -18.01 -0.02 -9.86
CA PRO A 9 -16.56 -0.09 -9.86
C PRO A 9 -16.13 -1.52 -10.19
N PRO A 10 -15.15 -1.71 -11.09
CA PRO A 10 -14.70 -3.03 -11.47
C PRO A 10 -14.26 -3.80 -10.22
N VAL A 11 -14.85 -4.97 -10.01
CA VAL A 11 -14.49 -5.86 -8.91
C VAL A 11 -13.16 -6.55 -9.22
N THR A 12 -12.22 -6.39 -8.30
CA THR A 12 -10.88 -6.99 -8.35
C THR A 12 -10.86 -8.40 -7.75
N GLY A 13 -11.91 -8.75 -6.98
CA GLY A 13 -12.02 -10.03 -6.27
C GLY A 13 -11.26 -10.05 -4.95
N HIS A 14 -10.72 -8.91 -4.52
CA HIS A 14 -10.05 -8.74 -3.24
C HIS A 14 -10.85 -7.79 -2.35
N PRO A 15 -11.42 -8.25 -1.22
CA PRO A 15 -12.43 -7.50 -0.47
C PRO A 15 -11.93 -6.14 0.03
N ALA A 16 -10.67 -6.04 0.46
CA ALA A 16 -10.09 -4.77 0.90
C ALA A 16 -9.91 -3.76 -0.25
N ILE A 17 -9.52 -4.24 -1.44
CA ILE A 17 -9.35 -3.38 -2.62
C ILE A 17 -10.71 -2.93 -3.15
N ASP A 18 -11.66 -3.88 -3.25
CA ASP A 18 -13.02 -3.60 -3.71
C ASP A 18 -13.72 -2.58 -2.82
N GLU A 19 -13.55 -2.71 -1.50
CA GLU A 19 -14.10 -1.76 -0.54
C GLU A 19 -13.46 -0.36 -0.65
N ALA A 20 -12.13 -0.29 -0.83
CA ALA A 20 -11.43 0.97 -1.00
C ALA A 20 -11.84 1.70 -2.29
N LEU A 21 -12.00 0.97 -3.40
CA LEU A 21 -12.45 1.51 -4.68
C LEU A 21 -13.93 1.90 -4.65
N ALA A 22 -14.78 1.15 -3.95
CA ALA A 22 -16.19 1.50 -3.81
C ALA A 22 -16.43 2.80 -3.00
N ARG A 23 -15.49 3.16 -2.11
CA ARG A 23 -15.52 4.41 -1.34
C ARG A 23 -14.79 5.56 -2.01
N LEU A 24 -14.11 5.33 -3.13
CA LEU A 24 -13.39 6.36 -3.86
C LEU A 24 -14.39 7.26 -4.60
N ASP A 25 -14.63 8.45 -4.06
CA ASP A 25 -15.39 9.48 -4.75
C ASP A 25 -14.42 10.43 -5.47
N LEU A 26 -14.47 10.44 -6.80
CA LEU A 26 -13.71 11.38 -7.64
C LEU A 26 -14.61 12.50 -8.16
N GLY A 27 -15.69 12.79 -7.43
CA GLY A 27 -16.55 13.93 -7.70
C GLY A 27 -15.81 15.24 -7.45
N GLY A 28 -16.16 16.29 -8.19
CA GLY A 28 -15.58 17.62 -7.96
C GLY A 28 -14.17 17.84 -8.55
N PRO A 29 -13.47 18.90 -8.09
CA PRO A 29 -12.18 19.31 -8.65
C PRO A 29 -11.06 18.31 -8.34
N VAL A 30 -10.24 17.98 -9.34
CA VAL A 30 -9.10 17.05 -9.22
C VAL A 30 -8.12 17.44 -8.10
N ALA A 31 -7.99 18.73 -7.82
CA ALA A 31 -7.12 19.22 -6.74
C ALA A 31 -7.54 18.74 -5.34
N GLU A 32 -8.79 18.32 -5.16
CA GLU A 32 -9.34 17.88 -3.88
C GLU A 32 -9.15 16.36 -3.66
N HIS A 33 -8.83 15.59 -4.71
CA HIS A 33 -8.77 14.11 -4.66
C HIS A 33 -7.49 13.55 -4.04
N ALA A 34 -6.55 14.40 -3.62
CA ALA A 34 -5.23 13.96 -3.18
C ALA A 34 -5.31 12.97 -2.00
N ASP A 35 -6.12 13.27 -1.00
CA ASP A 35 -6.30 12.43 0.18
C ASP A 35 -7.00 11.09 -0.13
N GLU A 36 -8.03 11.09 -0.98
CA GLU A 36 -8.71 9.86 -1.39
C GLU A 36 -7.78 8.94 -2.20
N LEU A 37 -7.04 9.51 -3.16
CA LEU A 37 -6.09 8.75 -3.98
C LEU A 37 -4.95 8.17 -3.13
N GLN A 38 -4.43 8.95 -2.17
CA GLN A 38 -3.42 8.47 -1.22
C GLN A 38 -3.94 7.27 -0.41
N ARG A 39 -5.18 7.33 0.07
CA ARG A 39 -5.78 6.25 0.87
C ARG A 39 -5.93 4.96 0.06
N VAL A 40 -6.48 5.02 -1.14
CA VAL A 40 -6.62 3.84 -2.02
C VAL A 40 -5.25 3.28 -2.37
N HIS A 41 -4.28 4.14 -2.67
CA HIS A 41 -2.91 3.72 -2.99
C HIS A 41 -2.24 2.96 -1.83
N GLN A 42 -2.47 3.35 -0.57
CA GLN A 42 -1.95 2.61 0.58
C GLN A 42 -2.55 1.20 0.71
N VAL A 43 -3.86 1.05 0.50
CA VAL A 43 -4.52 -0.27 0.50
C VAL A 43 -3.93 -1.17 -0.59
N LEU A 44 -3.71 -0.62 -1.78
CA LEU A 44 -3.08 -1.37 -2.88
C LEU A 44 -1.65 -1.82 -2.53
N GLN A 45 -0.86 -0.96 -1.88
CA GLN A 45 0.50 -1.32 -1.46
C GLN A 45 0.51 -2.44 -0.42
N ASP A 46 -0.36 -2.35 0.59
CA ASP A 46 -0.44 -3.36 1.66
C ASP A 46 -0.84 -4.74 1.10
N VAL A 47 -1.83 -4.77 0.21
CA VAL A 47 -2.35 -6.02 -0.36
C VAL A 47 -1.42 -6.62 -1.42
N LEU A 48 -0.88 -5.81 -2.33
CA LEU A 48 -0.09 -6.31 -3.47
C LEU A 48 1.39 -6.48 -3.14
N ASN A 49 1.88 -5.75 -2.14
CA ASN A 49 3.24 -5.87 -1.63
C ASN A 49 3.20 -6.13 -0.12
N PRO A 50 2.64 -7.28 0.33
CA PRO A 50 2.70 -7.65 1.72
C PRO A 50 4.19 -7.84 2.04
N SER A 51 4.77 -6.83 2.68
CA SER A 51 6.20 -6.82 2.95
C SER A 51 6.56 -8.17 3.57
N PRO A 52 7.41 -9.00 2.93
CA PRO A 52 7.95 -10.13 3.65
C PRO A 52 8.69 -9.50 4.82
N SER A 53 8.17 -9.69 6.03
CA SER A 53 8.93 -9.49 7.25
C SER A 53 10.09 -10.46 7.21
N GLY A 54 11.12 -10.12 6.43
CA GLY A 54 12.41 -10.74 6.46
C GLY A 54 13.17 -10.13 7.62
N PRO A 55 13.61 -10.90 8.64
CA PRO A 55 14.59 -10.39 9.59
C PRO A 55 15.87 -9.96 8.83
N PRO A 56 16.64 -9.02 9.42
CA PRO A 56 17.63 -8.21 8.71
C PRO A 56 18.69 -9.09 8.03
N ARG A 57 19.28 -8.60 6.93
CA ARG A 57 20.58 -9.12 6.47
C ARG A 57 21.59 -8.92 7.60
N SER A 58 21.66 -9.89 8.50
CA SER A 58 22.75 -10.11 9.42
C SER A 58 23.98 -10.33 8.56
N GLY A 59 24.78 -9.28 8.40
CA GLY A 59 26.16 -9.45 7.99
C GLY A 59 26.84 -10.46 8.92
N PRO A 60 27.82 -11.25 8.43
CA PRO A 60 28.45 -12.28 9.25
C PRO A 60 28.99 -11.66 10.54
N ALA A 61 28.52 -12.18 11.67
CA ALA A 61 29.09 -11.92 12.98
C ALA A 61 30.59 -12.27 12.92
N GLN A 62 31.45 -11.26 12.83
CA GLN A 62 32.87 -11.46 13.00
C GLN A 62 33.14 -11.68 14.49
N SER A 63 33.22 -12.96 14.81
CA SER A 63 33.57 -13.58 16.08
C SER A 63 34.88 -13.05 16.67
N GLY A 64 34.85 -12.65 17.95
CA GLY A 64 35.99 -12.56 18.89
C GLY A 64 36.94 -11.37 18.65
N SER A 65 37.10 -10.42 19.59
CA SER A 65 37.77 -10.66 20.87
C SER A 65 37.61 -9.45 21.82
N PRO A 66 37.35 -9.62 23.13
CA PRO A 66 37.60 -8.57 24.11
C PRO A 66 39.09 -8.61 24.51
N GLN A 67 39.89 -7.63 24.08
CA GLN A 67 41.20 -7.41 24.71
C GLN A 67 40.99 -6.59 25.98
N SER A 68 40.71 -7.33 27.07
CA SER A 68 40.79 -6.86 28.45
C SER A 68 42.17 -6.27 28.74
N GLY A 69 42.19 -5.22 29.54
CA GLY A 69 43.34 -4.36 29.76
C GLY A 69 44.55 -4.97 30.48
N ARG A 70 45.66 -4.23 30.34
CA ARG A 70 46.64 -3.98 31.40
C ARG A 70 47.42 -2.70 31.07
#